data_AF-A0A842HTV3-F1
#
_entry.id   AF-A0A842HTV3-F1
#
_cell.length_a   1.000
_cell.length_b   1.000
_cell.length_c   1.000
_cell.angle_alpha   90.00
_cell.angle_beta   90.00
_cell.angle_gamma   90.00
#
_symmetry.space_group_name_H-M   'P 1'
#
loop_
_entity.id
_entity.type
_entity.pdbx_description
1 polymer ?
#
loop_
_entity_poly.entity_id
_entity_poly.type
_entity_poly.pdbx_seq_one_letter_code
_entity_poly.pdbx_strand_id
1 'polypeptide(L)'
;MFDEIRAIYRELGDITTQLDAAANSDSEEKARHLVGLRRRYAEQSAKVATMVEEQVCAPLTGKPEAQDVLRKYRELTNEARSAIAYHQASWPASMLGTKPDEYREASNKLTALHSAHRQWVVGTFLADAERLIG
;
A
#
# COMPACT_ATOMS: atom_id res chain seq x y z
N MET A 1 -6.91 -7.10 -16.93
CA MET A 1 -6.68 -5.83 -16.24
C MET A 1 -7.01 -5.92 -14.75
N PHE A 2 -8.29 -5.95 -14.35
CA PHE A 2 -8.65 -5.92 -12.93
C PHE A 2 -8.08 -7.08 -12.11
N ASP A 3 -8.01 -8.29 -12.69
CA ASP A 3 -7.39 -9.45 -12.02
C ASP A 3 -5.89 -9.28 -11.77
N GLU A 4 -5.19 -8.59 -12.66
CA GLU A 4 -3.77 -8.27 -12.46
C GLU A 4 -3.59 -7.25 -11.34
N ILE A 5 -4.43 -6.21 -11.32
CA ILE A 5 -4.45 -5.21 -10.23
C ILE A 5 -4.73 -5.92 -8.88
N ARG A 6 -5.72 -6.83 -8.84
CA ARG A 6 -6.02 -7.65 -7.65
C ARG A 6 -4.85 -8.54 -7.26
N ALA A 7 -4.14 -9.14 -8.22
CA ALA A 7 -2.96 -9.95 -7.94
C ALA A 7 -1.85 -9.13 -7.28
N ILE A 8 -1.58 -7.92 -7.76
CA ILE A 8 -0.57 -7.04 -7.15
C ILE A 8 -1.01 -6.60 -5.74
N TYR A 9 -2.29 -6.28 -5.52
CA TYR A 9 -2.79 -5.97 -4.19
C TYR A 9 -2.73 -7.17 -3.22
N ARG A 10 -2.86 -8.40 -3.71
CA ARG A 10 -2.61 -9.61 -2.90
C ARG A 10 -1.14 -9.71 -2.51
N GLU A 11 -0.22 -9.55 -3.46
CA GLU A 11 1.22 -9.55 -3.17
C GLU A 11 1.62 -8.44 -2.18
N LEU A 12 1.10 -7.23 -2.35
CA LEU A 12 1.28 -6.14 -1.38
C LEU A 12 0.81 -6.54 0.01
N GLY A 13 -0.30 -7.29 0.08
CA GLY A 13 -0.78 -7.92 1.30
C GLY A 13 0.23 -8.84 1.96
N ASP A 14 0.76 -9.79 1.19
CA ASP A 14 1.75 -10.75 1.67
C ASP A 14 3.03 -10.04 2.14
N ILE A 15 3.44 -8.98 1.44
CA ILE A 15 4.58 -8.15 1.83
C ILE A 15 4.28 -7.40 3.14
N THR A 16 3.09 -6.83 3.33
CA THR A 16 2.72 -6.17 4.60
C THR A 16 2.71 -7.14 5.78
N THR A 17 2.22 -8.37 5.58
CA THR A 17 2.27 -9.42 6.60
C THR A 17 3.71 -9.80 6.94
N GLN A 18 4.58 -9.93 5.94
CA GLN A 18 6.01 -10.21 6.15
C GLN A 18 6.73 -9.05 6.84
N LEU A 19 6.39 -7.80 6.50
CA LEU A 19 6.93 -6.61 7.16
C LEU A 19 6.55 -6.55 8.64
N ASP A 20 5.29 -6.88 8.96
CA ASP A 20 4.79 -6.96 10.32
C ASP A 20 5.49 -8.07 11.12
N ALA A 21 5.58 -9.27 10.55
CA ALA A 21 6.31 -10.39 11.16
C ALA A 21 7.79 -10.06 11.40
N ALA A 22 8.44 -9.43 10.43
CA ALA A 22 9.83 -9.01 10.55
C ALA A 22 10.01 -7.87 11.57
N ALA A 23 9.05 -6.94 11.69
CA ALA A 23 9.07 -5.90 12.71
C ALA A 23 8.99 -6.47 14.14
N ASN A 24 8.32 -7.60 14.30
CA ASN A 24 8.15 -8.33 15.57
C ASN A 24 9.26 -9.34 15.90
N SER A 25 10.22 -9.57 15.00
CA SER A 25 11.35 -10.49 15.22
C SER A 25 12.52 -9.81 15.96
N ASP A 26 13.31 -10.59 16.72
CA ASP A 26 14.51 -10.13 17.45
C ASP A 26 15.85 -10.52 16.76
N SER A 27 15.81 -10.93 15.48
CA SER A 27 17.01 -11.39 14.74
C SER A 27 17.90 -10.25 14.22
N GLU A 28 19.23 -10.43 14.20
CA GLU A 28 20.18 -9.51 13.56
C GLU A 28 20.02 -9.43 12.02
N GLU A 29 19.46 -10.46 11.37
CA GLU A 29 19.16 -10.42 9.93
C GLU A 29 17.94 -9.54 9.59
N LYS A 30 17.19 -9.09 10.61
CA LYS A 30 15.99 -8.27 10.50
C LYS A 30 16.19 -7.03 9.65
N ALA A 31 17.27 -6.29 9.85
CA ALA A 31 17.48 -5.02 9.16
C ALA A 31 17.60 -5.22 7.63
N ARG A 32 18.37 -6.23 7.19
CA ARG A 32 18.53 -6.55 5.75
C ARG A 32 17.22 -7.08 5.16
N HIS A 33 16.52 -7.94 5.88
CA HIS A 33 15.24 -8.49 5.45
C HIS A 33 14.17 -7.38 5.32
N LEU A 34 14.06 -6.49 6.31
CA LEU A 34 13.14 -5.35 6.31
C LEU A 34 13.43 -4.39 5.15
N VAL A 35 14.70 -4.08 4.87
CA VAL A 35 15.07 -3.23 3.73
C VAL A 35 14.62 -3.87 2.41
N GLY A 36 14.85 -5.17 2.22
CA GLY A 36 14.40 -5.90 1.04
C GLY A 36 12.89 -5.89 0.86
N LEU A 37 12.13 -6.14 1.93
CA LEU A 37 10.67 -6.09 1.92
C LEU A 37 10.14 -4.68 1.63
N ARG A 38 10.74 -3.63 2.23
CA ARG A 38 10.36 -2.23 1.97
C ARG A 38 10.58 -1.85 0.51
N ARG A 39 11.68 -2.30 -0.10
CA ARG A 39 11.95 -2.05 -1.52
C ARG A 39 10.90 -2.70 -2.41
N ARG A 40 10.63 -4.00 -2.19
CA ARG A 40 9.59 -4.73 -2.93
C ARG A 40 8.21 -4.09 -2.75
N TYR A 41 7.88 -3.67 -1.54
CA TYR A 41 6.64 -2.97 -1.26
C TYR A 41 6.51 -1.68 -2.08
N ALA A 42 7.57 -0.86 -2.12
CA ALA A 42 7.58 0.39 -2.88
C ALA A 42 7.47 0.14 -4.39
N GLU A 43 8.18 -0.86 -4.92
CA GLU A 43 8.12 -1.26 -6.33
C GLU A 43 6.70 -1.70 -6.73
N GLN A 44 6.08 -2.60 -5.96
CA GLN A 44 4.72 -3.07 -6.23
C GLN A 44 3.67 -1.96 -6.05
N SER A 45 3.86 -1.08 -5.07
CA SER A 45 2.97 0.07 -4.85
C SER A 45 3.02 1.07 -6.01
N ALA A 46 4.22 1.34 -6.53
CA ALA A 46 4.39 2.19 -7.71
C ALA A 46 3.75 1.54 -8.95
N LYS A 47 4.01 0.25 -9.17
CA LYS A 47 3.45 -0.51 -10.28
C LYS A 47 1.91 -0.46 -10.28
N VAL A 48 1.29 -0.77 -9.14
CA VAL A 48 -0.18 -0.80 -9.05
C VAL A 48 -0.78 0.60 -9.18
N ALA A 49 -0.14 1.64 -8.65
CA ALA A 49 -0.61 3.01 -8.78
C ALA A 49 -0.63 3.45 -10.25
N THR A 50 0.44 3.17 -11.01
CA THR A 50 0.49 3.45 -12.46
C THR A 50 -0.61 2.69 -13.20
N MET A 51 -0.74 1.38 -12.95
CA MET A 51 -1.77 0.56 -13.61
C MET A 51 -3.19 1.02 -13.29
N VAL A 52 -3.48 1.40 -12.04
CA VAL A 52 -4.80 1.89 -11.67
C VAL A 52 -5.09 3.24 -12.33
N GLU A 53 -4.14 4.18 -12.33
CA GLU A 53 -4.38 5.48 -12.96
C GLU A 53 -4.62 5.33 -14.48
N GLU A 54 -3.77 4.56 -15.16
CA GLU A 54 -3.84 4.39 -16.63
C GLU A 54 -5.05 3.57 -17.07
N GLN A 55 -5.32 2.46 -16.38
CA GLN A 55 -6.26 1.46 -16.87
C GLN A 55 -7.64 1.56 -16.19
N VAL A 56 -7.75 2.25 -15.06
CA VAL A 56 -9.02 2.41 -14.33
C VAL A 56 -9.45 3.87 -14.25
N CYS A 57 -8.58 4.79 -13.79
CA CYS A 57 -8.95 6.18 -13.60
C CYS A 57 -9.13 6.95 -14.92
N ALA A 58 -8.22 6.75 -15.88
CA ALA A 58 -8.30 7.45 -17.16
C ALA A 58 -9.60 7.16 -17.93
N PRO A 59 -10.07 5.89 -18.07
CA PRO A 59 -11.38 5.59 -18.68
C PRO A 59 -12.58 6.21 -17.97
N LEU A 60 -12.48 6.46 -16.67
CA LEU A 60 -13.56 6.99 -15.84
C LEU A 60 -13.58 8.53 -15.73
N THR A 61 -12.53 9.21 -16.18
CA THR A 61 -12.33 10.66 -15.93
C THR A 61 -13.46 11.53 -16.49
N GLY A 62 -14.11 11.12 -17.59
CA GLY A 62 -15.24 11.83 -18.19
C GLY A 62 -16.63 11.46 -17.65
N LYS A 63 -16.73 10.54 -16.68
CA LYS A 63 -18.00 10.02 -16.17
C LYS A 63 -18.40 10.74 -14.87
N PRO A 64 -19.52 11.49 -14.84
CA PRO A 64 -19.98 12.18 -13.63
C PRO A 64 -20.20 11.23 -12.44
N GLU A 65 -20.77 10.05 -12.70
CA GLU A 65 -21.05 9.01 -11.72
C GLU A 65 -19.78 8.36 -11.12
N ALA A 66 -18.61 8.59 -11.73
CA ALA A 66 -17.33 8.10 -11.24
C ALA A 66 -16.55 9.13 -10.42
N GLN A 67 -16.96 10.40 -10.38
CA GLN A 67 -16.13 11.46 -9.80
C GLN A 67 -15.88 11.26 -8.30
N ASP A 68 -16.90 10.87 -7.54
CA ASP A 68 -16.77 10.63 -6.10
C ASP A 68 -15.86 9.45 -5.78
N VAL A 69 -15.97 8.35 -6.55
CA VAL A 69 -15.15 7.16 -6.31
C VAL A 69 -13.69 7.40 -6.72
N LEU A 70 -13.44 8.16 -7.79
CA LEU A 70 -12.10 8.59 -8.21
C LEU A 70 -11.47 9.56 -7.20
N ARG A 71 -12.24 10.52 -6.70
CA ARG A 71 -11.78 11.45 -5.66
C ARG A 71 -11.35 10.69 -4.41
N LYS A 72 -12.21 9.80 -3.91
CA LYS A 72 -11.91 8.97 -2.73
C LYS A 72 -10.70 8.06 -2.95
N TYR A 73 -10.57 7.46 -4.14
CA TYR A 73 -9.41 6.66 -4.49
C TYR A 73 -8.11 7.47 -4.40
N ARG A 74 -8.08 8.67 -4.97
CA ARG A 74 -6.91 9.55 -4.94
C ARG A 74 -6.59 10.02 -3.53
N GLU A 75 -7.59 10.39 -2.74
CA GLU A 75 -7.44 10.77 -1.33
C GLU A 75 -6.77 9.66 -0.52
N LEU A 76 -7.35 8.46 -0.51
CA LEU A 76 -6.83 7.33 0.27
C LEU A 76 -5.47 6.85 -0.22
N THR A 77 -5.22 6.90 -1.53
CA THR A 77 -3.91 6.55 -2.10
C THR A 77 -2.84 7.55 -1.72
N ASN A 78 -3.15 8.86 -1.70
CA ASN A 78 -2.23 9.89 -1.26
C ASN A 78 -1.93 9.80 0.24
N GLU A 79 -2.94 9.50 1.06
CA GLU A 79 -2.77 9.24 2.49
C GLU A 79 -1.83 8.06 2.73
N ALA A 80 -2.09 6.92 2.08
CA ALA A 80 -1.26 5.72 2.17
C ALA A 80 0.19 5.99 1.74
N ARG A 81 0.40 6.70 0.62
CA ARG A 81 1.76 7.08 0.15
C ARG A 81 2.49 7.99 1.12
N SER A 82 1.78 8.97 1.67
CA SER A 82 2.35 9.92 2.64
C SER A 82 2.76 9.21 3.93
N ALA A 83 1.96 8.25 4.40
CA ALA A 83 2.27 7.46 5.59
C ALA A 83 3.54 6.61 5.41
N ILE A 84 3.76 6.01 4.23
CA ILE A 84 5.01 5.28 3.93
C ILE A 84 6.20 6.23 3.99
N ALA A 85 6.11 7.37 3.28
CA ALA A 85 7.21 8.32 3.20
C ALA A 85 7.57 8.84 4.60
N TYR A 86 6.55 9.18 5.40
CA TYR A 86 6.72 9.59 6.79
C TYR A 86 7.36 8.48 7.64
N HIS A 87 6.89 7.23 7.52
CA HIS A 87 7.46 6.11 8.25
C HIS A 87 8.93 5.86 7.87
N GLN A 88 9.27 5.92 6.59
CA GLN A 88 10.65 5.73 6.13
C GLN A 88 11.58 6.86 6.60
N ALA A 89 11.10 8.10 6.59
CA ALA A 89 11.84 9.25 7.12
C ALA A 89 12.03 9.19 8.63
N SER A 90 11.01 8.71 9.35
CA SER A 90 11.04 8.56 10.82
C SER A 90 11.84 7.35 11.28
N TRP A 91 11.97 6.32 10.45
CA TRP A 91 12.63 5.05 10.75
C TRP A 91 13.66 4.68 9.69
N PRO A 92 14.72 5.49 9.51
CA PRO A 92 15.83 5.16 8.62
C PRO A 92 16.51 3.88 9.09
N ALA A 93 17.20 3.18 8.18
CA ALA A 93 17.84 1.89 8.48
C ALA A 93 18.82 1.98 9.66
N SER A 94 19.49 3.12 9.83
CA SER A 94 20.40 3.40 10.96
C SER A 94 19.72 3.48 12.34
N MET A 95 18.40 3.70 12.39
CA MET A 95 17.62 3.74 13.62
C MET A 95 16.91 2.40 13.94
N LEU A 96 17.02 1.40 13.06
CA LEU A 96 16.44 0.09 13.33
C LEU A 96 17.16 -0.54 14.54
N GLY A 97 16.39 -0.90 15.56
CA GLY A 97 16.91 -1.51 16.79
C GLY A 97 17.23 -0.52 17.92
N THR A 98 17.27 0.80 17.66
CA THR A 98 17.52 1.79 18.73
C THR A 98 16.31 2.00 19.61
N LYS A 99 15.10 1.85 19.05
CA LYS A 99 13.82 2.00 19.74
C LYS A 99 12.81 0.96 19.23
N PRO A 100 12.95 -0.32 19.62
CA PRO A 100 12.19 -1.41 19.03
C PRO A 100 10.68 -1.31 19.23
N ASP A 101 10.22 -0.81 20.39
CA ASP A 101 8.79 -0.70 20.70
C ASP A 101 8.11 0.43 19.90
N GLU A 102 8.73 1.61 19.84
CA GLU A 102 8.24 2.73 19.03
C GLU A 102 8.21 2.36 17.53
N TYR A 103 9.23 1.64 17.05
CA TYR A 103 9.27 1.13 15.69
C TYR A 103 8.11 0.16 15.42
N ARG A 104 7.90 -0.81 16.31
CA ARG A 104 6.82 -1.80 16.21
C ARG A 104 5.45 -1.12 16.16
N GLU A 105 5.20 -0.17 17.06
CA GLU A 105 3.94 0.59 17.06
C GLU A 105 3.72 1.34 15.75
N ALA A 106 4.75 2.03 15.25
CA ALA A 106 4.68 2.75 13.99
C ALA A 106 4.47 1.82 12.78
N SER A 107 5.12 0.65 12.77
CA SER A 107 4.93 -0.37 11.74
C SER A 107 3.51 -0.95 11.77
N ASN A 108 2.97 -1.26 12.94
CA ASN A 108 1.61 -1.79 13.10
C ASN A 108 0.56 -0.79 12.55
N LYS A 109 0.71 0.50 12.87
CA LYS A 109 -0.18 1.57 12.35
C LYS A 109 -0.12 1.66 10.83
N LEU A 110 1.08 1.61 10.26
CA LEU A 110 1.28 1.63 8.82
C LEU A 110 0.64 0.40 8.15
N THR A 111 0.87 -0.80 8.68
CA THR A 111 0.27 -2.05 8.19
C THR A 111 -1.26 -1.99 8.23
N ALA A 112 -1.85 -1.48 9.31
CA ALA A 112 -3.30 -1.34 9.44
C ALA A 112 -3.89 -0.39 8.37
N LEU A 113 -3.26 0.78 8.17
CA LEU A 113 -3.66 1.75 7.15
C LEU A 113 -3.64 1.14 5.75
N HIS A 114 -2.56 0.45 5.38
CA HIS A 114 -2.45 -0.18 4.07
C HIS A 114 -3.40 -1.36 3.88
N SER A 115 -3.64 -2.14 4.93
CA SER A 115 -4.63 -3.20 4.88
C SER A 115 -6.02 -2.62 4.61
N ALA A 116 -6.40 -1.55 5.30
CA ALA A 116 -7.68 -0.86 5.09
C ALA A 116 -7.79 -0.25 3.68
N HIS A 117 -6.76 0.45 3.21
CA HIS A 117 -6.71 0.99 1.85
C HIS A 117 -6.87 -0.12 0.81
N ARG A 118 -6.09 -1.19 0.90
CA ARG A 118 -6.19 -2.35 0.01
C ARG A 118 -7.57 -2.98 0.04
N GLN A 119 -8.14 -3.22 1.23
CA GLN A 119 -9.48 -3.81 1.37
C GLN A 119 -10.54 -2.95 0.67
N TRP A 120 -10.48 -1.64 0.86
CA TRP A 120 -11.39 -0.72 0.19
C TRP A 120 -11.16 -0.69 -1.33
N VAL A 121 -9.90 -0.67 -1.78
CA VAL A 121 -9.59 -0.67 -3.23
C VAL A 121 -10.13 -1.94 -3.89
N VAL A 122 -9.78 -3.11 -3.35
CA VAL A 122 -10.15 -4.40 -3.95
C VAL A 122 -11.64 -4.69 -3.80
N GLY A 123 -12.23 -4.38 -2.65
CA GLY A 123 -13.61 -4.73 -2.32
C GLY A 123 -14.66 -3.72 -2.78
N THR A 124 -14.28 -2.46 -2.99
CA THR A 124 -15.23 -1.40 -3.38
C THR A 124 -14.81 -0.73 -4.67
N PHE A 125 -13.64 -0.09 -4.71
CA PHE A 125 -13.25 0.74 -5.85
C PHE A 125 -13.19 -0.05 -7.17
N LEU A 126 -12.53 -1.21 -7.18
CA LEU A 126 -12.43 -2.01 -8.41
C LEU A 126 -13.78 -2.59 -8.85
N ALA A 127 -14.66 -2.94 -7.91
CA ALA A 127 -15.99 -3.43 -8.23
C ALA A 127 -16.86 -2.32 -8.85
N ASP A 128 -16.82 -1.12 -8.27
CA ASP A 128 -17.51 0.05 -8.82
C ASP A 128 -16.96 0.42 -10.20
N ALA A 129 -15.64 0.41 -10.35
CA ALA A 129 -14.98 0.71 -11.62
C ALA A 129 -15.31 -0.33 -12.70
N GLU A 130 -15.35 -1.62 -12.38
CA GLU A 130 -15.78 -2.68 -13.29
C GLU A 130 -17.19 -2.44 -13.81
N ARG A 131 -18.13 -2.08 -12.92
CA ARG A 131 -19.52 -1.76 -13.28
C ARG A 131 -19.63 -0.53 -14.18
N LEU A 132 -18.73 0.43 -14.04
CA LEU A 132 -18.75 1.69 -14.77
C LEU A 132 -17.97 1.64 -16.10
N ILE A 133 -17.01 0.72 -16.24
CA ILE A 133 -16.22 0.52 -17.46
C ILE A 133 -16.86 -0.52 -18.38
N GLY A 134 -17.50 -1.56 -17.82
CA GLY A 134 -18.32 -2.53 -18.56
C GLY A 134 -19.62 -1.93 -19.08
#